data_AF-A0A850MAU1-F1
#
_entry.id   AF-A0A850MAU1-F1
#
_cell.length_a   1.000
_cell.length_b   1.000
_cell.length_c   1.000
_cell.angle_alpha   90.00
_cell.angle_beta   90.00
_cell.angle_gamma   90.00
#
_symmetry.space_group_name_H-M   'P 1'
#
loop_
_entity.id
_entity.type
_entity.pdbx_description
1 polymer ?
#
loop_
_entity_poly.entity_id
_entity_poly.type
_entity_poly.pdbx_seq_one_letter_code
_entity_poly.pdbx_strand_id
1 'polypeptide(L)'
;MSPARAMLLEVGGMGMIREILFKQNYLQDPRRAAILVDEVNGVLWVWLGTDVNMKTRKAIIPVAEGLLGAGYQAKADGHHVGQNCSQMVVLDQRQLSDPTIQQNHQVALNLFNMSYLEDGRFVVQFQAAGAAPKMADPKNIAVAGIMIASILDDSPEVFVGKTSQGVYSVETSAGTVKFQIKDGNVQLVQGSVGLSDKIQRAFQQNIQALQ
;
A
#
# COMPACT_ATOMS: atom_id res chain seq x y z
N MET A 1 18.12 -4.13 -14.12
CA MET A 1 17.84 -4.82 -12.85
C MET A 1 16.35 -5.07 -12.77
N SER A 2 15.91 -6.22 -12.26
CA SER A 2 14.49 -6.44 -11.97
C SER A 2 14.05 -5.37 -10.96
N PRO A 3 12.83 -4.82 -11.09
CA PRO A 3 12.29 -3.93 -10.07
C PRO A 3 12.16 -4.70 -8.75
N ALA A 4 12.45 -4.01 -7.63
CA ALA A 4 12.36 -4.58 -6.30
C ALA A 4 10.90 -4.85 -5.94
N ARG A 5 10.63 -6.00 -5.32
CA ARG A 5 9.30 -6.41 -4.88
C ARG A 5 9.20 -6.55 -3.37
N ALA A 6 7.98 -6.65 -2.89
CA ALA A 6 7.72 -7.15 -1.54
C ALA A 6 6.42 -7.95 -1.48
N MET A 7 6.30 -8.75 -0.42
CA MET A 7 5.07 -9.46 -0.09
C MET A 7 4.97 -9.75 1.42
N LEU A 8 3.77 -10.07 1.87
CA LEU A 8 3.50 -10.47 3.26
C LEU A 8 3.07 -11.93 3.36
N LEU A 9 3.70 -12.65 4.29
CA LEU A 9 3.47 -14.07 4.56
C LEU A 9 3.07 -14.23 6.03
N GLU A 10 1.85 -14.69 6.31
CA GLU A 10 1.46 -15.08 7.66
C GLU A 10 1.96 -16.49 7.99
N VAL A 11 2.45 -16.70 9.21
CA VAL A 11 2.95 -17.99 9.67
C VAL A 11 2.10 -18.53 10.82
N GLY A 12 1.62 -19.76 10.67
CA GLY A 12 0.84 -20.47 11.69
C GLY A 12 1.66 -21.35 12.63
N GLY A 13 0.99 -21.97 13.61
CA GLY A 13 1.64 -22.75 14.69
C GLY A 13 2.39 -24.02 14.28
N MET A 14 2.28 -24.43 13.01
CA MET A 14 3.02 -25.56 12.42
C MET A 14 3.96 -25.11 11.29
N GLY A 15 4.30 -23.81 11.23
CA GLY A 15 5.12 -23.26 10.15
C GLY A 15 4.39 -23.13 8.81
N MET A 16 3.06 -23.31 8.80
CA MET A 16 2.25 -23.12 7.60
C MET A 16 2.30 -21.65 7.16
N ILE A 17 2.68 -21.44 5.90
CA ILE A 17 2.73 -20.13 5.26
C ILE A 17 1.40 -19.85 4.53
N ARG A 18 0.81 -18.69 4.80
CA ARG A 18 -0.32 -18.14 4.07
C ARG A 18 0.01 -16.76 3.52
N GLU A 19 -0.17 -16.59 2.21
CA GLU A 19 -0.10 -15.28 1.57
C GLU A 19 -1.23 -14.38 2.08
N ILE A 20 -0.89 -13.14 2.42
CA ILE A 20 -1.85 -12.11 2.83
C ILE A 20 -1.62 -10.84 2.02
N LEU A 21 -2.65 -10.00 1.90
CA LEU A 21 -2.54 -8.76 1.14
C LEU A 21 -1.44 -7.87 1.74
N PHE A 22 -0.71 -7.18 0.86
CA PHE A 22 0.32 -6.22 1.25
C PHE A 22 -0.29 -4.98 1.92
N LYS A 23 -0.66 -5.09 3.20
CA LYS A 23 -1.27 -4.01 3.98
C LYS A 23 -0.70 -3.98 5.39
N GLN A 24 -0.36 -2.78 5.84
CA GLN A 24 0.23 -2.54 7.16
C GLN A 24 -0.64 -3.04 8.33
N ASN A 25 -1.97 -2.98 8.20
CA ASN A 25 -2.90 -3.37 9.27
C ASN A 25 -2.77 -4.84 9.70
N TYR A 26 -2.27 -5.73 8.84
CA TYR A 26 -1.99 -7.13 9.23
C TYR A 26 -0.87 -7.26 10.26
N LEU A 27 0.04 -6.29 10.32
CA LEU A 27 1.12 -6.24 11.29
C LEU A 27 0.68 -5.63 12.64
N GLN A 28 -0.50 -4.99 12.68
CA GLN A 28 -1.04 -4.38 13.90
C GLN A 28 -1.86 -5.37 14.75
N ASP A 29 -2.23 -6.54 14.22
CA ASP A 29 -2.95 -7.56 14.99
C ASP A 29 -1.99 -8.27 15.96
N PRO A 30 -2.19 -8.15 17.29
CA PRO A 30 -1.26 -8.70 18.28
C PRO A 30 -1.16 -10.23 18.23
N ARG A 31 -2.12 -10.91 17.61
CA ARG A 31 -2.18 -12.38 17.56
C ARG A 31 -1.45 -12.96 16.35
N ARG A 32 -0.94 -12.12 15.45
CA ARG A 32 -0.34 -12.55 14.18
C ARG A 32 1.18 -12.58 14.22
N ALA A 33 1.72 -13.55 13.51
CA ALA A 33 3.12 -13.63 13.17
C ALA A 33 3.23 -13.62 11.65
N ALA A 34 4.08 -12.74 11.12
CA ALA A 34 4.21 -12.56 9.68
C ALA A 34 5.66 -12.33 9.28
N ILE A 35 5.99 -12.64 8.04
CA ILE A 35 7.27 -12.34 7.42
C ILE A 35 6.97 -11.34 6.30
N LEU A 36 7.58 -10.16 6.40
CA LEU A 36 7.62 -9.19 5.31
C LEU A 36 8.88 -9.46 4.51
N VAL A 37 8.70 -9.93 3.27
CA VAL A 37 9.79 -10.15 2.31
C VAL A 37 10.01 -8.83 1.59
N ASP A 38 11.17 -8.20 1.78
CA ASP A 38 11.46 -6.84 1.32
C ASP A 38 12.74 -6.82 0.47
N GLU A 39 12.57 -6.85 -0.85
CA GLU A 39 13.69 -6.79 -1.80
C GLU A 39 14.28 -5.38 -1.94
N VAL A 40 13.61 -4.32 -1.45
CA VAL A 40 14.13 -2.94 -1.49
C VAL A 40 15.31 -2.83 -0.55
N ASN A 41 15.15 -3.32 0.68
CA ASN A 41 16.21 -3.34 1.67
C ASN A 41 17.02 -4.64 1.66
N GLY A 42 16.55 -5.68 0.96
CA GLY A 42 17.18 -7.00 0.96
C GLY A 42 17.05 -7.71 2.32
N VAL A 43 15.93 -7.50 3.00
CA VAL A 43 15.69 -7.94 4.38
C VAL A 43 14.40 -8.78 4.45
N LEU A 44 14.43 -9.83 5.28
CA LEU A 44 13.25 -10.50 5.79
C LEU A 44 12.91 -9.93 7.17
N TRP A 45 11.82 -9.18 7.28
CA TRP A 45 11.35 -8.68 8.57
C TRP A 45 10.41 -9.69 9.20
N VAL A 46 10.84 -10.30 10.31
CA VAL A 46 10.06 -11.30 11.03
C VAL A 46 9.26 -10.62 12.12
N TRP A 47 7.96 -10.47 11.89
CA TRP A 47 7.04 -9.81 12.79
C TRP A 47 6.39 -10.76 13.78
N LEU A 48 6.47 -10.42 15.06
CA LEU A 48 5.88 -11.17 16.16
C LEU A 48 4.98 -10.27 16.99
N GLY A 49 3.66 -10.44 16.86
CA GLY A 49 2.69 -9.74 17.71
C GLY A 49 2.82 -10.09 19.19
N THR A 50 2.25 -9.25 20.06
CA THR A 50 2.35 -9.43 21.52
C THR A 50 1.69 -10.72 22.03
N ASP A 51 0.65 -11.18 21.34
CA ASP A 51 -0.26 -12.27 21.77
C ASP A 51 -0.13 -13.53 20.91
N VAL A 52 0.90 -13.60 20.06
CA VAL A 52 1.22 -14.81 19.28
C VAL A 52 1.50 -15.99 20.22
N ASN A 53 0.85 -17.13 19.94
CA ASN A 53 1.05 -18.36 20.70
C ASN A 53 2.47 -18.94 20.54
N MET A 54 2.93 -19.72 21.51
CA MET A 54 4.31 -20.22 21.53
C MET A 54 4.66 -21.17 20.39
N LYS A 55 3.70 -21.94 19.87
CA LYS A 55 3.95 -22.82 18.72
C LYS A 55 4.31 -22.00 17.48
N THR A 56 3.55 -20.95 17.20
CA THR A 56 3.82 -20.02 16.09
C THR A 56 5.15 -19.29 16.28
N ARG A 57 5.46 -18.80 17.50
CA ARG A 57 6.75 -18.13 17.77
C ARG A 57 7.96 -19.02 17.50
N LYS A 58 7.88 -20.29 17.86
CA LYS A 58 8.95 -21.26 17.60
C LYS A 58 9.06 -21.62 16.12
N ALA A 59 7.95 -21.60 15.38
CA ALA A 59 7.91 -22.01 13.99
C ALA A 59 8.36 -20.90 13.01
N ILE A 60 8.10 -19.63 13.32
CA ILE A 60 8.35 -18.55 12.35
C ILE A 60 9.84 -18.30 12.05
N ILE A 61 10.73 -18.50 13.02
CA ILE A 61 12.17 -18.28 12.82
C ILE A 61 12.75 -19.29 11.82
N PRO A 62 12.58 -20.62 12.00
CA PRO A 62 13.02 -21.60 10.99
C PRO A 62 12.40 -21.39 9.61
N VAL A 63 11.13 -20.94 9.56
CA VAL A 63 10.47 -20.61 8.30
C VAL A 63 11.17 -19.44 7.61
N ALA A 64 11.45 -18.36 8.33
CA ALA A 64 12.15 -17.19 7.78
C ALA A 64 13.58 -17.53 7.35
N GLU A 65 14.30 -18.35 8.12
CA GLU A 65 15.63 -18.86 7.76
C GLU A 65 15.59 -19.65 6.44
N GLY A 66 14.57 -20.48 6.22
CA GLY A 66 14.39 -21.22 4.97
C GLY A 66 14.08 -20.34 3.76
N LEU A 67 13.60 -19.11 3.96
CA LEU A 67 13.35 -18.13 2.90
C LEU A 67 14.57 -17.25 2.60
N LEU A 68 15.56 -17.20 3.50
CA LEU A 68 16.71 -16.32 3.36
C LEU A 68 17.55 -16.71 2.13
N GLY A 69 17.74 -15.79 1.19
CA GLY A 69 18.40 -16.02 -0.10
C GLY A 69 17.62 -16.89 -1.10
N ALA A 70 16.73 -17.76 -0.63
CA ALA A 70 15.87 -18.58 -1.49
C ALA A 70 14.65 -17.80 -2.01
N GLY A 71 14.12 -16.87 -1.21
CA GLY A 71 12.85 -16.20 -1.46
C GLY A 71 11.63 -17.13 -1.35
N TYR A 72 10.49 -16.65 -1.81
CA TYR A 72 9.22 -17.36 -1.83
C TYR A 72 8.57 -17.23 -3.21
N GLN A 73 7.99 -18.32 -3.70
CA GLN A 73 7.20 -18.33 -4.92
C GLN A 73 5.70 -18.24 -4.57
N ALA A 74 5.07 -17.13 -4.95
CA ALA A 74 3.65 -16.88 -4.73
C ALA A 74 2.79 -17.93 -5.44
N LYS A 75 1.84 -18.52 -4.71
CA LYS A 75 1.01 -19.62 -5.20
C LYS A 75 -0.03 -19.18 -6.23
N ALA A 76 -0.51 -17.94 -6.11
CA ALA A 76 -1.60 -17.44 -6.94
C ALA A 76 -1.16 -17.14 -8.39
N ASP A 77 0.06 -16.64 -8.56
CA ASP A 77 0.54 -16.01 -9.79
C ASP A 77 1.98 -16.43 -10.17
N GLY A 78 2.67 -17.19 -9.31
CA GLY A 78 3.98 -17.78 -9.61
C GLY A 78 5.14 -16.80 -9.46
N HIS A 79 4.91 -15.57 -9.01
CA HIS A 79 5.95 -14.57 -8.80
C HIS A 79 6.92 -15.01 -7.72
N HIS A 80 8.22 -14.89 -7.98
CA HIS A 80 9.27 -15.19 -7.02
C HIS A 80 9.77 -13.88 -6.38
N VAL A 81 9.75 -13.81 -5.05
CA VAL A 81 10.12 -12.62 -4.27
C VAL A 81 11.10 -13.01 -3.17
N GLY A 82 12.17 -12.22 -2.98
CA GLY A 82 13.10 -12.34 -1.86
C GLY A 82 14.40 -13.09 -2.15
N GLN A 83 14.73 -13.38 -3.42
CA GLN A 83 16.00 -14.04 -3.76
C GLN A 83 17.23 -13.20 -3.40
N ASN A 84 17.08 -11.87 -3.34
CA ASN A 84 18.12 -10.95 -2.91
C ASN A 84 18.07 -10.61 -1.42
N CYS A 85 17.13 -11.19 -0.65
CA CYS A 85 17.05 -10.97 0.79
C CYS A 85 18.12 -11.79 1.50
N SER A 86 19.14 -11.11 2.00
CA SER A 86 20.31 -11.73 2.64
C SER A 86 20.38 -11.48 4.14
N GLN A 87 19.49 -10.64 4.66
CA GLN A 87 19.40 -10.31 6.07
C GLN A 87 18.03 -10.68 6.64
N MET A 88 18.02 -11.06 7.91
CA MET A 88 16.80 -11.32 8.66
C MET A 88 16.80 -10.46 9.92
N VAL A 89 15.70 -9.77 10.19
CA VAL A 89 15.54 -8.93 11.39
C VAL A 89 14.26 -9.33 12.11
N VAL A 90 14.37 -9.67 13.39
CA VAL A 90 13.23 -10.05 14.22
C VAL A 90 12.66 -8.80 14.91
N LEU A 91 11.35 -8.61 14.74
CA LEU A 91 10.56 -7.52 15.31
C LEU A 91 9.53 -8.12 16.28
N ASP A 92 9.95 -8.32 17.54
CA ASP A 92 9.04 -8.73 18.62
C ASP A 92 8.39 -7.50 19.25
N GLN A 93 7.07 -7.37 19.10
CA GLN A 93 6.34 -6.22 19.62
C GLN A 93 6.42 -6.07 21.14
N ARG A 94 6.76 -7.15 21.87
CA ARG A 94 6.96 -7.11 23.33
C ARG A 94 8.26 -6.39 23.71
N GLN A 95 9.15 -6.17 22.75
CA GLN A 95 10.46 -5.55 22.92
C GLN A 95 10.54 -4.16 22.27
N LEU A 96 9.40 -3.52 21.95
CA LEU A 96 9.38 -2.17 21.34
C LEU A 96 9.96 -1.07 22.23
N SER A 97 10.24 -1.34 23.50
CA SER A 97 11.01 -0.44 24.38
C SER A 97 12.50 -0.39 24.02
N ASP A 98 13.01 -1.37 23.27
CA ASP A 98 14.38 -1.36 22.76
C ASP A 98 14.49 -0.38 21.57
N PRO A 99 15.38 0.64 21.64
CA PRO A 99 15.51 1.65 20.59
C PRO A 99 15.87 1.08 19.21
N THR A 100 16.68 0.02 19.15
CA THR A 100 17.08 -0.63 17.90
C THR A 100 15.91 -1.36 17.27
N ILE A 101 15.11 -2.08 18.08
CA ILE A 101 13.90 -2.75 17.60
C ILE A 101 12.87 -1.72 17.13
N GLN A 102 12.70 -0.62 17.88
CA GLN A 102 11.82 0.48 17.48
C GLN A 102 12.24 1.10 16.14
N GLN A 103 13.54 1.34 15.94
CA GLN A 103 14.07 1.86 14.69
C GLN A 103 13.81 0.90 13.52
N ASN A 104 14.14 -0.39 13.69
CA ASN A 104 13.92 -1.42 12.65
C ASN A 104 12.44 -1.60 12.33
N HIS A 105 11.57 -1.52 13.33
CA HIS A 105 10.13 -1.54 13.15
C HIS A 105 9.66 -0.36 12.31
N GLN A 106 10.17 0.85 12.56
CA GLN A 106 9.84 2.03 11.74
C GLN A 106 10.33 1.87 10.29
N VAL A 107 11.54 1.32 10.07
CA VAL A 107 12.06 1.05 8.73
C VAL A 107 11.16 0.07 7.97
N ALA A 108 10.77 -1.04 8.59
CA ALA A 108 9.86 -2.01 8.00
C ALA A 108 8.49 -1.39 7.67
N LEU A 109 7.96 -0.54 8.55
CA LEU A 109 6.68 0.14 8.33
C LEU A 109 6.74 1.18 7.21
N ASN A 110 7.89 1.83 7.01
CA ASN A 110 8.05 2.81 5.93
C ASN A 110 7.92 2.19 4.53
N LEU A 111 8.12 0.88 4.40
CA LEU A 111 7.92 0.17 3.14
C LEU A 111 6.47 0.27 2.63
N PHE A 112 5.48 0.27 3.53
CA PHE A 112 4.06 0.45 3.16
C PHE A 112 3.72 1.87 2.73
N ASN A 113 4.59 2.84 3.06
CA ASN A 113 4.46 4.22 2.64
C ASN A 113 5.16 4.47 1.29
N MET A 114 5.87 3.49 0.73
CA MET A 114 6.55 3.59 -0.56
C MET A 114 5.58 3.46 -1.75
N SER A 115 5.96 4.01 -2.91
CA SER A 115 5.18 3.90 -4.15
C SER A 115 5.37 2.50 -4.70
N TYR A 116 4.27 1.77 -4.82
CA TYR A 116 4.27 0.46 -5.44
C TYR A 116 3.08 0.27 -6.37
N LEU A 117 3.25 -0.66 -7.30
CA LEU A 117 2.19 -1.23 -8.11
C LEU A 117 1.90 -2.64 -7.59
N GLU A 118 0.64 -3.08 -7.68
CA GLU A 118 0.30 -4.48 -7.45
C GLU A 118 0.86 -5.29 -8.63
N ASP A 119 1.65 -6.33 -8.33
CA ASP A 119 2.23 -7.27 -9.29
C ASP A 119 1.66 -8.65 -8.96
N GLY A 120 0.38 -8.85 -9.30
CA GLY A 120 -0.40 -9.99 -8.81
C GLY A 120 -1.21 -9.66 -7.54
N ARG A 121 -1.71 -10.69 -6.84
CA ARG A 121 -2.66 -10.47 -5.72
C ARG A 121 -1.99 -10.11 -4.41
N PHE A 122 -0.81 -10.67 -4.18
CA PHE A 122 -0.11 -10.59 -2.88
C PHE A 122 1.27 -9.96 -2.97
N VAL A 123 1.76 -9.73 -4.18
CA VAL A 123 3.07 -9.19 -4.45
C VAL A 123 2.91 -7.75 -4.93
N VAL A 124 3.81 -6.89 -4.48
CA VAL A 124 3.90 -5.50 -4.92
C VAL A 124 5.27 -5.24 -5.52
N GLN A 125 5.33 -4.35 -6.50
CA GLN A 125 6.54 -3.93 -7.16
C GLN A 125 6.79 -2.45 -6.90
N PHE A 126 7.94 -2.12 -6.33
CA PHE A 126 8.34 -0.74 -6.09
C PHE A 126 8.86 -0.11 -7.38
N GLN A 127 8.50 1.15 -7.57
CA GLN A 127 9.03 1.94 -8.67
C GLN A 127 10.47 2.33 -8.32
N ALA A 128 11.42 2.11 -9.24
CA ALA A 128 12.82 2.49 -9.03
C ALA A 128 12.94 3.97 -8.68
N ALA A 129 13.93 4.31 -7.83
CA ALA A 129 14.15 5.65 -7.30
C ALA A 129 14.07 6.72 -8.40
N GLY A 130 12.99 7.51 -8.34
CA GLY A 130 12.60 8.48 -9.36
C GLY A 130 11.13 8.91 -9.22
N ALA A 131 10.28 8.06 -8.63
CA ALA A 131 8.92 8.41 -8.26
C ALA A 131 8.69 8.13 -6.77
N ALA A 132 8.92 9.14 -5.94
CA ALA A 132 8.39 9.12 -4.58
C ALA A 132 6.87 8.88 -4.65
N PRO A 133 6.28 8.05 -3.77
CA PRO A 133 4.88 8.22 -3.46
C PRO A 133 4.75 9.60 -2.85
N LYS A 134 4.16 10.54 -3.58
CA LYS A 134 3.65 11.73 -2.93
C LYS A 134 2.61 11.21 -1.92
N MET A 135 2.96 11.23 -0.64
CA MET A 135 1.97 11.36 0.43
C MET A 135 0.97 12.38 -0.10
N ALA A 136 -0.30 11.98 -0.28
CA ALA A 136 -1.24 12.82 -0.99
C ALA A 136 -1.30 14.17 -0.26
N ASP A 137 -0.76 15.21 -0.91
CA ASP A 137 -0.72 16.57 -0.38
C ASP A 137 -2.11 16.88 0.20
N PRO A 138 -2.23 17.27 1.48
CA PRO A 138 -3.53 17.60 2.08
C PRO A 138 -4.35 18.54 1.20
N LYS A 139 -3.69 19.46 0.48
CA LYS A 139 -4.30 20.33 -0.53
C LYS A 139 -4.91 19.52 -1.69
N ASN A 140 -4.20 18.53 -2.21
CA ASN A 140 -4.70 17.66 -3.28
C ASN A 140 -5.87 16.78 -2.84
N ILE A 141 -5.89 16.34 -1.57
CA ILE A 141 -7.03 15.62 -1.00
C ILE A 141 -8.24 16.56 -0.93
N ALA A 142 -8.07 17.78 -0.43
CA ALA A 142 -9.15 18.77 -0.35
C ALA A 142 -9.71 19.12 -1.74
N VAL A 143 -8.83 19.37 -2.72
CA VAL A 143 -9.23 19.66 -4.10
C VAL A 143 -10.01 18.49 -4.71
N ALA A 144 -9.59 17.25 -4.49
CA ALA A 144 -10.32 16.08 -4.97
C ALA A 144 -11.71 15.97 -4.31
N GLY A 145 -11.81 16.25 -3.01
CA GLY A 145 -13.09 16.28 -2.28
C GLY A 145 -14.05 17.32 -2.85
N ILE A 146 -13.57 18.54 -3.13
CA ILE A 146 -14.38 19.61 -3.76
C ILE A 146 -14.84 19.20 -5.15
N MET A 147 -13.97 18.59 -5.94
CA MET A 147 -14.32 18.12 -7.28
C MET A 147 -15.46 17.09 -7.23
N ILE A 148 -15.36 16.11 -6.32
CA ILE A 148 -16.40 15.09 -6.12
C ILE A 148 -17.70 15.73 -5.64
N ALA A 149 -17.65 16.66 -4.68
CA ALA A 149 -18.82 17.39 -4.20
C ALA A 149 -19.50 18.18 -5.34
N SER A 150 -18.71 18.82 -6.20
CA SER A 150 -19.24 19.59 -7.35
C SER A 150 -19.91 18.69 -8.40
N ILE A 151 -19.49 17.43 -8.52
CA ILE A 151 -20.18 16.43 -9.36
C ILE A 151 -21.46 15.97 -8.67
N LEU A 152 -21.45 15.75 -7.35
CA LEU A 152 -22.62 15.35 -6.56
C LEU A 152 -23.77 16.37 -6.63
N ASP A 153 -23.45 17.66 -6.74
CA ASP A 153 -24.46 18.73 -6.92
C ASP A 153 -25.22 18.65 -8.27
N ASP A 154 -24.65 17.94 -9.25
CA ASP A 154 -25.27 17.72 -10.56
C ASP A 154 -25.82 16.31 -10.73
N SER A 155 -25.14 15.32 -10.15
CA SER A 155 -25.48 13.90 -10.18
C SER A 155 -25.42 13.37 -8.75
N PRO A 156 -26.54 13.28 -8.02
CA PRO A 156 -26.53 12.90 -6.60
C PRO A 156 -26.17 11.43 -6.38
N GLU A 157 -26.35 10.59 -7.39
CA GLU A 157 -25.99 9.18 -7.37
C GLU A 157 -24.70 8.96 -8.14
N VAL A 158 -23.60 8.74 -7.41
CA VAL A 158 -22.30 8.45 -8.01
C VAL A 158 -21.60 7.31 -7.30
N PHE A 159 -20.74 6.62 -8.05
CA PHE A 159 -19.73 5.72 -7.48
C PHE A 159 -18.35 6.36 -7.60
N VAL A 160 -17.62 6.39 -6.49
CA VAL A 160 -16.28 6.99 -6.43
C VAL A 160 -15.23 5.90 -6.22
N GLY A 161 -14.28 5.82 -7.14
CA GLY A 161 -13.09 4.98 -7.04
C GLY A 161 -11.81 5.83 -7.09
N LYS A 162 -10.72 5.29 -6.54
CA LYS A 162 -9.38 5.87 -6.67
C LYS A 162 -8.40 4.76 -7.01
N THR A 163 -7.63 4.95 -8.08
CA THR A 163 -6.56 4.01 -8.45
C THR A 163 -5.32 4.24 -7.60
N SER A 164 -4.43 3.25 -7.55
CA SER A 164 -3.10 3.38 -6.92
C SER A 164 -2.23 4.49 -7.55
N GLN A 165 -2.50 4.85 -8.81
CA GLN A 165 -1.87 5.98 -9.51
C GLN A 165 -2.46 7.35 -9.11
N GLY A 166 -3.40 7.39 -8.17
CA GLY A 166 -4.03 8.61 -7.70
C GLY A 166 -5.06 9.20 -8.66
N VAL A 167 -5.54 8.43 -9.62
CA VAL A 167 -6.64 8.83 -10.51
C VAL A 167 -7.96 8.55 -9.81
N TYR A 168 -8.77 9.59 -9.64
CA TYR A 168 -10.15 9.49 -9.18
C TYR A 168 -11.04 9.15 -10.37
N SER A 169 -11.98 8.24 -10.16
CA SER A 169 -13.03 7.90 -11.11
C SER A 169 -14.38 8.11 -10.42
N VAL A 170 -15.23 8.93 -11.02
CA VAL A 170 -16.58 9.22 -10.54
C VAL A 170 -17.55 8.81 -11.63
N GLU A 171 -18.29 7.73 -11.39
CA GLU A 171 -19.30 7.23 -12.32
C GLU A 171 -20.62 7.94 -12.06
N THR A 172 -21.17 8.54 -13.10
CA THR A 172 -22.52 9.16 -13.09
C THR A 172 -23.38 8.53 -14.18
N SER A 173 -24.67 8.87 -14.21
CA SER A 173 -25.58 8.45 -15.29
C SER A 173 -25.18 8.99 -16.68
N ALA A 174 -24.40 10.08 -16.73
CA ALA A 174 -23.89 10.67 -17.98
C ALA A 174 -22.54 10.06 -18.42
N GLY A 175 -21.93 9.19 -17.60
CA GLY A 175 -20.67 8.52 -17.86
C GLY A 175 -19.63 8.73 -16.75
N THR A 176 -18.40 8.25 -16.98
CA THR A 176 -17.34 8.28 -15.96
C THR A 176 -16.44 9.50 -16.12
N VAL A 177 -16.40 10.35 -15.10
CA VAL A 177 -15.40 11.41 -14.98
C VAL A 177 -14.14 10.82 -14.37
N LYS A 178 -13.01 10.91 -15.07
CA LYS A 178 -11.70 10.46 -14.58
C LYS A 178 -10.75 11.65 -14.46
N PHE A 179 -10.20 11.87 -13.29
CA PHE A 179 -9.30 13.01 -13.06
C PHE A 179 -8.17 12.70 -12.09
N GLN A 180 -7.09 13.46 -12.20
CA GLN A 180 -5.94 13.40 -11.30
C GLN A 180 -5.66 14.81 -10.77
N ILE A 181 -5.15 14.92 -9.54
CA ILE A 181 -4.69 16.20 -9.00
C ILE A 181 -3.18 16.30 -9.13
N LYS A 182 -2.70 17.33 -9.84
CA LYS A 182 -1.27 17.66 -9.95
C LYS A 182 -1.06 19.09 -9.49
N ASP A 183 -0.27 19.23 -8.43
CA ASP A 183 0.11 20.53 -7.84
C ASP A 183 -1.09 21.45 -7.56
N GLY A 184 -2.16 20.88 -6.97
CA GLY A 184 -3.40 21.58 -6.65
C GLY A 184 -4.38 21.76 -7.81
N ASN A 185 -4.03 21.33 -9.03
CA ASN A 185 -4.89 21.47 -10.22
C ASN A 185 -5.51 20.14 -10.63
N VAL A 186 -6.79 20.18 -11.02
CA VAL A 186 -7.50 19.04 -11.62
C VAL A 186 -7.09 18.88 -13.07
N GLN A 187 -6.64 17.68 -13.45
CA GLN A 187 -6.40 17.29 -14.83
C GLN A 187 -7.31 16.11 -15.19
N LEU A 188 -8.12 16.27 -16.24
CA LEU A 188 -8.92 15.16 -16.77
C LEU A 188 -8.00 14.13 -17.43
N VAL A 189 -8.32 12.86 -17.22
CA VAL A 189 -7.60 11.73 -17.81
C VAL A 189 -8.28 11.31 -19.11
N GLN A 190 -7.51 10.75 -20.04
CA GLN A 190 -8.03 10.24 -21.30
C GLN A 190 -9.17 9.23 -21.07
N GLY A 191 -10.25 9.37 -21.84
CA GLY A 191 -11.46 8.56 -21.69
C GLY A 191 -12.41 9.01 -20.58
N SER A 192 -12.13 10.13 -19.90
CA SER A 192 -13.11 10.83 -19.08
C SER A 192 -14.19 11.44 -19.96
N VAL A 193 -15.46 11.38 -19.52
CA VAL A 193 -16.45 12.33 -20.03
C VAL A 193 -16.04 13.75 -19.62
N GLY A 194 -16.31 14.72 -20.49
CA GLY A 194 -16.07 16.13 -20.19
C GLY A 194 -16.93 16.60 -19.03
N LEU A 195 -16.45 17.62 -18.31
CA LEU A 195 -17.22 18.25 -17.24
C LEU A 195 -18.28 19.19 -17.86
N SER A 196 -19.53 19.10 -17.39
CA SER A 196 -20.55 20.07 -17.75
C SER A 196 -20.17 21.47 -17.25
N ASP A 197 -20.64 22.53 -17.92
CA ASP A 197 -20.39 23.91 -17.51
C ASP A 197 -20.83 24.18 -16.06
N LYS A 198 -21.88 23.49 -15.62
CA LYS A 198 -22.40 23.59 -14.25
C LYS A 198 -21.39 23.04 -13.24
N ILE A 199 -20.84 21.85 -13.49
CA ILE A 199 -19.80 21.25 -12.63
C ILE A 199 -18.54 22.12 -12.62
N GLN A 200 -18.12 22.64 -13.78
CA GLN A 200 -16.95 23.51 -13.87
C GLN A 200 -17.11 24.78 -13.03
N ARG A 201 -18.29 25.42 -13.07
CA ARG A 201 -18.58 26.62 -12.26
C ARG A 201 -18.64 26.30 -10.76
N ALA A 202 -19.34 25.24 -10.37
CA ALA A 202 -19.44 24.82 -8.97
C ALA A 202 -18.04 24.55 -8.39
N PHE A 203 -17.19 23.85 -9.15
CA PHE A 203 -15.81 23.59 -8.76
C PHE A 203 -15.00 24.88 -8.59
N GLN A 204 -15.07 25.81 -9.54
CA GLN A 204 -14.37 27.09 -9.45
C GLN A 204 -14.80 27.93 -8.24
N GLN A 205 -16.11 27.99 -7.95
CA GLN A 205 -16.65 28.70 -6.79
C GLN A 205 -16.14 28.09 -5.48
N ASN A 206 -16.20 26.76 -5.37
CA ASN A 206 -15.80 26.07 -4.15
C ASN A 206 -14.27 26.11 -3.91
N ILE A 207 -13.46 26.15 -4.96
CA ILE A 207 -12.00 26.35 -4.83
C ILE A 207 -11.65 27.77 -4.41
N GLN A 208 -12.33 28.79 -4.93
CA GLN A 208 -12.06 30.18 -4.55
C GLN A 208 -12.36 30.44 -3.07
N ALA A 209 -13.36 29.75 -2.50
CA ALA A 209 -13.68 29.83 -1.08
C ALA A 209 -12.57 29.28 -0.15
N LEU A 210 -11.57 28.57 -0.68
CA LEU A 210 -10.43 28.05 0.08
C LEU A 210 -9.14 28.90 -0.02
N GLN A 211 -9.12 29.95 -0.84
CA GLN A 211 -7.98 30.86 -1.00
C GLN A 211 -8.10 32.07 -0.07
#